data_AF-A0A528AFL1-F1
#
_entry.id   AF-A0A528AFL1-F1
#
_cell.length_a   1.000
_cell.length_b   1.000
_cell.length_c   1.000
_cell.angle_alpha   90.00
_cell.angle_beta   90.00
_cell.angle_gamma   90.00
#
_symmetry.space_group_name_H-M   'P 1'
#
loop_
_entity.id
_entity.type
_entity.pdbx_description
1 polymer ?
#
loop_
_entity_poly.entity_id
_entity_poly.type
_entity_poly.pdbx_seq_one_letter_code
_entity_poly.pdbx_strand_id
1 'polypeptide(L)' 'VAAKQTMGRLDFHVSRLDAPVSNFSGGQRQAVAIGRAVYWDAQILIMDEPTAALGVPEQRKVISLIHQL' A
#
# COMPACT_ATOMS: atom_id res chain seq x y z
N VAL A 1 -4.56 -12.10 3.18
CA VAL A 1 -5.65 -11.92 2.18
C VAL A 1 -5.88 -10.44 1.85
N ALA A 2 -6.15 -9.59 2.84
CA ALA A 2 -6.36 -8.14 2.62
C ALA A 2 -5.17 -7.41 1.98
N ALA A 3 -3.93 -7.64 2.43
CA ALA A 3 -2.76 -7.01 1.80
C ALA A 3 -2.65 -7.33 0.29
N LYS A 4 -3.00 -8.56 -0.13
CA LYS A 4 -3.03 -8.96 -1.54
C LYS A 4 -4.14 -8.25 -2.32
N GLN A 5 -5.31 -8.03 -1.71
CA GLN A 5 -6.40 -7.25 -2.30
C GLN A 5 -6.04 -5.77 -2.44
N THR A 6 -5.41 -5.17 -1.42
CA THR A 6 -4.97 -3.77 -1.47
C THR A 6 -3.87 -3.57 -2.51
N MET A 7 -2.91 -4.51 -2.61
CA MET A 7 -1.91 -4.50 -3.68
C MET A 7 -2.54 -4.62 -5.07
N GLY A 8 -3.56 -5.46 -5.23
CA GLY A 8 -4.32 -5.56 -6.48
C GLY A 8 -5.05 -4.27 -6.84
N ARG A 9 -5.67 -3.58 -5.87
CA ARG A 9 -6.31 -2.26 -6.08
C ARG A 9 -5.31 -1.18 -6.49
N LEU A 10 -4.08 -1.27 -6.00
CA LEU A 10 -3.00 -0.34 -6.32
C LEU A 10 -2.18 -0.77 -7.54
N ASP A 11 -2.55 -1.88 -8.20
CA ASP A 11 -1.81 -2.42 -9.36
C ASP A 11 -0.32 -2.64 -9.03
N PHE A 12 -0.02 -2.95 -7.77
CA PHE A 12 1.32 -3.30 -7.33
C PHE A 12 1.53 -4.80 -7.52
N HIS A 13 2.27 -5.14 -8.56
CA HIS A 13 2.66 -6.51 -8.82
C HIS A 13 3.74 -6.94 -7.83
N VAL A 14 3.47 -8.02 -7.09
CA VAL A 14 4.46 -8.67 -6.22
C VAL A 14 4.70 -10.07 -6.77
N SER A 15 5.92 -10.30 -7.26
CA SER A 15 6.33 -11.58 -7.85
C SER A 15 6.36 -12.71 -6.81
N ARG A 16 6.57 -12.36 -5.53
CA ARG A 16 6.75 -13.29 -4.41
C ARG A 16 6.11 -12.74 -3.14
N LEU A 17 4.95 -13.28 -2.77
CA LEU A 17 4.23 -12.90 -1.55
C LEU A 17 4.88 -13.44 -0.27
N ASP A 18 5.82 -14.37 -0.41
CA ASP A 18 6.59 -15.00 0.67
C ASP A 18 7.91 -14.26 0.96
N ALA A 19 8.29 -13.28 0.13
CA ALA A 19 9.49 -12.50 0.36
C ALA A 19 9.32 -11.56 1.57
N PRO A 20 10.40 -11.27 2.31
CA PRO A 20 10.38 -10.27 3.38
C PRO A 20 9.89 -8.91 2.87
N VAL A 21 9.07 -8.22 3.66
CA VAL A 21 8.53 -6.87 3.30
C VAL A 21 9.65 -5.85 3.10
N SER A 22 10.81 -6.04 3.73
CA SER A 22 12.02 -5.23 3.49
C SER A 22 12.48 -5.23 2.03
N ASN A 23 12.16 -6.29 1.28
CA ASN A 23 12.58 -6.48 -0.10
C ASN A 23 11.59 -5.85 -1.11
N PHE A 24 10.49 -5.31 -0.62
CA PHE A 24 9.48 -4.65 -1.45
C PHE A 24 9.89 -3.21 -1.76
N SER A 25 9.41 -2.68 -2.89
CA SER A 25 9.54 -1.27 -3.24
C SER A 25 8.83 -0.37 -2.22
N GLY A 26 9.13 0.93 -2.20
CA GLY A 26 8.45 1.90 -1.32
C GLY A 26 6.92 1.81 -1.42
N GLY A 27 6.39 1.78 -2.65
CA GLY A 27 4.95 1.69 -2.90
C GLY A 27 4.35 0.35 -2.46
N GLN A 28 5.05 -0.76 -2.69
CA GLN A 28 4.61 -2.07 -2.21
C GLN A 28 4.57 -2.12 -0.67
N ARG A 29 5.55 -1.53 0.02
CA ARG A 29 5.55 -1.45 1.50
C ARG A 29 4.39 -0.59 2.02
N GLN A 30 4.10 0.53 1.37
CA GLN A 30 2.91 1.33 1.69
C GLN A 30 1.61 0.57 1.46
N ALA A 31 1.50 -0.18 0.37
CA ALA A 31 0.34 -1.01 0.10
C ALA A 31 0.13 -2.09 1.17
N VAL A 32 1.21 -2.68 1.70
CA VAL A 32 1.14 -3.57 2.87
C VAL A 32 0.62 -2.81 4.09
N ALA A 33 1.14 -1.62 4.39
CA ALA A 33 0.74 -0.83 5.54
C ALA A 33 -0.75 -0.44 5.48
N ILE A 34 -1.21 0.09 4.35
CA ILE A 34 -2.62 0.45 4.13
C ILE A 34 -3.50 -0.81 4.18
N GLY A 35 -3.07 -1.90 3.54
CA GLY A 35 -3.82 -3.16 3.57
C GLY A 35 -3.93 -3.77 4.96
N ARG A 36 -2.93 -3.55 5.84
CA ARG A 36 -3.02 -3.91 7.26
C ARG A 36 -4.05 -3.06 7.99
N ALA A 37 -4.07 -1.74 7.76
CA ALA A 37 -5.04 -0.85 8.38
C ALA A 37 -6.48 -1.24 8.00
N VAL A 38 -6.73 -1.49 6.72
CA VAL A 38 -8.02 -1.97 6.21
C VAL A 38 -8.40 -3.33 6.79
N TYR A 39 -7.46 -4.28 6.86
CA TYR A 39 -7.73 -5.60 7.42
C TYR A 39 -8.21 -5.55 8.88
N TRP A 40 -7.65 -4.63 9.65
CA TRP A 40 -7.95 -4.47 11.07
C TRP A 40 -9.12 -3.50 11.34
N ASP A 41 -9.80 -3.02 10.30
CA ASP A 41 -10.88 -2.02 10.40
C ASP A 41 -10.44 -0.79 11.22
N ALA A 42 -9.24 -0.30 10.93
CA ALA A 42 -8.65 0.81 11.65
C ALA A 42 -9.52 2.07 11.53
N GLN A 43 -9.98 2.60 12.66
CA GLN A 43 -10.81 3.81 12.71
C GLN A 43 -10.03 5.08 12.39
N ILE A 44 -8.71 5.06 12.58
CA ILE A 44 -7.81 6.18 12.31
C ILE A 44 -6.54 5.63 11.67
N LEU A 45 -6.16 6.20 10.51
CA LEU A 45 -4.92 5.91 9.81
C LEU A 45 -4.09 7.19 9.70
N ILE A 46 -2.96 7.24 10.41
CA ILE A 46 -2.00 8.33 10.31
C ILE A 46 -0.89 7.90 9.35
N MET A 47 -0.58 8.75 8.38
CA MET A 47 0.48 8.51 7.41
C MET A 47 1.42 9.71 7.38
N ASP A 48 2.69 9.46 7.65
CA ASP A 48 3.75 10.45 7.49
C ASP A 48 4.36 10.29 6.09
N GLU A 49 4.33 11.37 5.31
CA GLU A 49 4.77 11.41 3.91
C GLU A 49 4.37 10.18 3.06
N PRO A 50 3.06 9.89 2.87
CA PRO A 50 2.56 8.67 2.20
C PRO A 50 2.92 8.51 0.73
N THR A 51 3.66 9.45 0.16
CA THR A 51 4.09 9.44 -1.24
C THR A 51 5.61 9.51 -1.38
N ALA A 52 6.33 9.48 -0.25
CA ALA A 52 7.79 9.48 -0.23
C ALA A 52 8.34 8.26 -1.01
N ALA A 53 9.39 8.51 -1.80
CA ALA A 53 10.05 7.50 -2.63
C ALA A 53 9.17 6.81 -3.69
N LEU A 54 8.01 7.40 -4.05
CA LEU A 54 7.17 6.94 -5.16
C LEU A 54 7.35 7.79 -6.43
N GLY A 55 7.26 7.14 -7.59
CA GLY A 55 7.13 7.82 -8.87
C GLY A 55 5.76 8.49 -9.03
N VAL A 56 5.66 9.48 -9.92
CA VAL A 56 4.43 10.25 -10.17
C VAL A 56 3.20 9.35 -10.45
N PRO A 57 3.28 8.27 -11.24
CA PRO A 57 2.16 7.37 -11.44
C PRO A 57 1.71 6.66 -10.15
N GLU A 58 2.67 6.19 -9.34
CA GLU A 58 2.41 5.48 -8.09
C GLU A 58 1.83 6.41 -7.01
N GLN A 59 2.27 7.66 -6.96
CA GLN A 59 1.71 8.67 -6.05
C GLN A 59 0.21 8.85 -6.27
N ARG A 60 -0.23 8.95 -7.54
CA ARG A 60 -1.66 9.10 -7.86
C ARG A 60 -2.46 7.89 -7.37
N LYS A 61 -1.94 6.68 -7.56
CA LYS A 61 -2.59 5.44 -7.11
C LYS A 61 -2.77 5.44 -5.59
N VAL A 62 -1.73 5.83 -4.84
CA VAL A 62 -1.80 5.92 -3.37
C VAL A 62 -2.81 6.99 -2.92
N ILE A 63 -2.75 8.19 -3.49
CA ILE A 63 -3.71 9.27 -3.16
C ILE A 63 -5.15 8.86 -3.46
N SER A 64 -5.40 8.24 -4.63
CA SER A 64 -6.72 7.73 -4.98
C SER A 64 -7.22 6.68 -4.00
N LEU A 65 -6.34 5.80 -3.49
CA LEU A 65 -6.73 4.84 -2.46
C LEU A 65 -7.06 5.55 -1.15
N ILE A 66 -6.27 6.53 -0.72
CA ILE A 66 -6.52 7.28 0.52
C ILE A 66 -7.90 7.95 0.49
N HIS A 67 -8.34 8.48 -0.66
CA HIS A 67 -9.68 9.06 -0.80
C HIS A 67 -10.84 8.04 -0.78
N GLN A 68 -10.55 6.74 -0.89
CA GLN A 68 -11.54 5.67 -0.87
C GLN A 68 -11.64 4.96 0.49
N LEU A 69 -10.83 5.37 1.47
CA LEU A 69 -10.81 4.88 2.84
C LEU A 69 -11.52 5.89 3.74
#